data_AF-A0A3C1Y4P3-F1
#
_entry.id   AF-A0A3C1Y4P3-F1
#
_cell.length_a   1.000
_cell.length_b   1.000
_cell.length_c   1.000
_cell.angle_alpha   90.00
_cell.angle_beta   90.00
_cell.angle_gamma   90.00
#
_symmetry.space_group_name_H-M   'P 1'
#
loop_
_entity.id
_entity.type
_entity.pdbx_description
1 polymer ?
#
loop_
_entity_poly.entity_id
_entity_poly.type
_entity_poly.pdbx_seq_one_letter_code
_entity_poly.pdbx_strand_id
1 'polypeptide(L)'
;MAPTTPFTAFRIENDDAGYRSGLVQLGVGDLSPGQVLIRAHWSSVNYKDALAGTGKGKILRRFPLVGGIDVAGTVAASSDPAWREGDAVLATGCGLSETRDGGY
;
A
#
# COMPACT_ATOMS: atom_id res chain seq x y z
N MET A 1 10.32 8.69 -14.87
CA MET A 1 9.17 9.56 -14.54
C MET A 1 8.14 8.66 -13.86
N ALA A 2 7.52 9.06 -12.74
CA ALA A 2 6.53 8.20 -12.09
C ALA A 2 5.30 8.02 -13.01
N PRO A 3 4.69 6.82 -13.06
CA PRO A 3 3.50 6.60 -13.87
C PRO A 3 2.36 7.51 -13.41
N THR A 4 1.63 8.08 -14.37
CA THR A 4 0.54 9.05 -14.14
C THR A 4 -0.85 8.43 -14.21
N THR A 5 -0.95 7.15 -14.59
CA THR A 5 -2.23 6.44 -14.68
C THR A 5 -2.74 6.08 -13.28
N PRO A 6 -4.01 6.40 -12.96
CA PRO A 6 -4.63 5.92 -11.73
C PRO A 6 -4.61 4.39 -11.64
N PHE A 7 -4.60 3.87 -10.42
CA PHE A 7 -4.68 2.44 -10.14
C PHE A 7 -5.72 2.16 -9.06
N THR A 8 -6.28 0.95 -9.10
CA THR A 8 -7.18 0.46 -8.07
C THR A 8 -6.39 0.06 -6.83
N ALA A 9 -6.85 0.46 -5.65
CA ALA A 9 -6.28 0.05 -4.37
C ALA A 9 -7.38 -0.19 -3.32
N PHE A 10 -7.11 -1.03 -2.33
CA PHE A 10 -8.00 -1.20 -1.17
C PHE A 10 -7.64 -0.19 -0.06
N ARG A 11 -8.38 0.92 -0.01
CA ARG A 11 -8.13 2.04 0.91
C ARG A 11 -8.93 1.87 2.19
N ILE A 12 -8.29 2.18 3.31
CA ILE A 12 -8.89 2.18 4.64
C ILE A 12 -8.82 3.61 5.19
N GLU A 13 -9.96 4.12 5.63
CA GLU A 13 -10.14 5.49 6.10
C GLU A 13 -10.80 5.48 7.49
N ASN A 14 -10.42 6.45 8.31
CA ASN A 14 -11.02 6.68 9.62
C ASN A 14 -10.91 8.17 9.93
N ASP A 15 -12.02 8.87 9.77
CA ASP A 15 -12.17 10.32 9.94
C ASP A 15 -13.53 10.62 10.58
N ASP A 16 -14.00 11.88 10.49
CA ASP A 16 -15.29 12.30 11.05
C ASP A 16 -16.50 11.57 10.44
N ALA A 17 -16.36 11.01 9.24
CA ALA A 17 -17.38 10.16 8.61
C ALA A 17 -17.29 8.68 9.06
N GLY A 18 -16.36 8.37 9.97
CA GLY A 18 -16.18 7.07 10.58
C GLY A 18 -15.26 6.13 9.80
N TYR A 19 -15.20 4.89 10.30
CA TYR A 19 -14.32 3.85 9.76
C TYR A 19 -14.92 3.21 8.51
N ARG A 20 -14.18 3.23 7.40
CA ARG A 20 -14.61 2.63 6.14
C ARG A 20 -13.43 2.05 5.38
N SER A 21 -13.70 1.03 4.58
CA SER A 21 -12.72 0.45 3.66
C SER A 21 -13.37 0.02 2.36
N GLY A 22 -12.62 0.07 1.27
CA GLY A 22 -13.14 -0.27 -0.05
C GLY A 22 -12.15 -0.05 -1.18
N LEU A 23 -12.53 -0.50 -2.38
CA LEU A 23 -11.75 -0.26 -3.59
C LEU A 23 -11.96 1.17 -4.08
N VAL A 24 -10.86 1.88 -4.33
CA VAL A 24 -10.85 3.25 -4.85
C VAL A 24 -9.81 3.40 -5.96
N GLN A 25 -9.92 4.44 -6.77
CA GLN A 25 -8.86 4.84 -7.71
C GLN A 25 -7.90 5.82 -7.02
N LEU A 26 -6.60 5.55 -7.07
CA LEU A 26 -5.54 6.41 -6.53
C LEU A 26 -4.53 6.76 -7.62
N GLY A 27 -3.88 7.90 -7.47
CA GLY A 27 -2.63 8.23 -8.15
C GLY A 27 -1.41 7.94 -7.28
N VAL A 28 -0.22 7.92 -7.89
CA VAL A 28 1.04 7.72 -7.15
C VAL A 28 1.26 8.78 -6.07
N GLY A 29 0.75 10.01 -6.28
CA GLY A 29 0.83 11.10 -5.30
C GLY A 29 -0.01 10.88 -4.03
N ASP A 30 -0.96 9.94 -4.04
CA ASP A 30 -1.80 9.61 -2.88
C ASP A 30 -1.14 8.57 -1.95
N LEU A 31 -0.02 7.98 -2.40
CA LEU A 31 0.77 7.02 -1.65
C LEU A 31 1.69 7.71 -0.64
N SER A 32 2.01 6.97 0.40
CA SER A 32 3.00 7.30 1.41
C SER A 32 4.36 7.56 0.75
N PRO A 33 5.11 8.58 1.20
CA PRO A 33 6.41 8.88 0.65
C PRO A 33 7.36 7.68 0.78
N GLY A 34 8.21 7.49 -0.23
CA GLY A 34 9.19 6.39 -0.30
C GLY A 34 10.13 6.56 -1.48
N GLN A 35 11.24 5.82 -1.46
CA GLN A 35 12.28 5.90 -2.49
C GLN A 35 12.03 4.95 -3.67
N VAL A 36 11.32 3.85 -3.43
CA VAL A 36 11.04 2.81 -4.43
C VAL A 36 9.53 2.71 -4.62
N LEU A 37 9.07 2.91 -5.84
CA LEU A 37 7.70 2.66 -6.27
C LEU A 37 7.62 1.24 -6.85
N ILE A 38 6.72 0.42 -6.32
CA ILE A 38 6.53 -0.96 -6.74
C ILE A 38 5.21 -1.06 -7.51
N ARG A 39 5.26 -1.57 -8.72
CA ARG A 39 4.06 -2.10 -9.40
C ARG A 39 3.76 -3.45 -8.77
N ALA A 40 2.71 -3.53 -7.97
CA ALA A 40 2.27 -4.75 -7.33
C ALA A 40 1.75 -5.75 -8.38
N HIS A 41 2.15 -7.02 -8.25
CA HIS A 41 1.59 -8.12 -9.04
C HIS A 41 0.84 -9.09 -8.14
N TRP A 42 1.36 -9.31 -6.93
CA TRP A 42 0.80 -10.21 -5.95
C TRP A 42 0.89 -9.63 -4.54
N SER A 43 -0.05 -10.07 -3.72
CA SER A 43 -0.06 -9.85 -2.28
C SER A 43 -0.66 -11.09 -1.60
N SER A 44 -0.78 -11.08 -0.28
CA SER A 44 -1.39 -12.13 0.50
C SER A 44 -2.53 -11.56 1.35
N VAL A 45 -3.53 -12.38 1.65
CA VAL A 45 -4.60 -12.02 2.59
C VAL A 45 -4.37 -12.76 3.89
N ASN A 46 -4.14 -12.01 4.96
CA ASN A 46 -3.92 -12.53 6.31
C ASN A 46 -5.10 -12.16 7.22
N TYR A 47 -5.22 -12.86 8.35
CA TYR A 47 -6.22 -12.54 9.36
C TYR A 47 -6.11 -11.08 9.87
N LYS A 48 -4.89 -10.57 10.00
CA LYS A 48 -4.67 -9.17 10.40
C LYS A 48 -5.17 -8.16 9.37
N ASP A 49 -5.17 -8.50 8.08
CA ASP A 49 -5.64 -7.59 7.02
C ASP A 49 -7.16 -7.43 7.10
N ALA A 50 -7.88 -8.51 7.44
CA ALA A 50 -9.31 -8.44 7.75
C ALA A 50 -9.58 -7.62 9.03
N LEU A 51 -8.77 -7.79 10.07
CA LEU A 51 -8.87 -6.98 11.29
C LEU A 51 -8.54 -5.49 11.04
N ALA A 52 -7.61 -5.22 10.13
CA ALA A 52 -7.32 -3.89 9.63
C ALA A 52 -8.54 -3.35 8.89
N GLY A 53 -8.98 -3.95 7.78
CA GLY A 53 -10.09 -3.44 6.98
C GLY A 53 -11.43 -3.26 7.72
N THR A 54 -11.64 -3.95 8.84
CA THR A 54 -12.86 -3.82 9.68
C THR A 54 -12.70 -2.92 10.90
N GLY A 55 -11.50 -2.38 11.15
CA GLY A 55 -11.20 -1.55 12.32
C GLY A 55 -11.13 -2.30 13.65
N LYS A 56 -11.41 -3.61 13.68
CA LYS A 56 -11.47 -4.41 14.91
C LYS A 56 -10.11 -4.68 15.55
N GLY A 57 -9.03 -4.61 14.77
CA GLY A 57 -7.67 -4.90 15.26
C GLY A 57 -6.85 -3.69 15.71
N LYS A 58 -7.32 -2.45 15.45
CA LYS A 58 -6.52 -1.22 15.64
C LYS A 58 -5.10 -1.32 15.05
N ILE A 59 -5.01 -1.94 13.87
CA ILE A 59 -3.73 -2.23 13.20
C ILE A 59 -3.11 -0.95 12.62
N LEU A 60 -3.89 -0.19 11.84
CA LEU A 60 -3.42 1.06 11.26
C LEU A 60 -3.19 2.12 12.34
N ARG A 61 -2.01 2.75 12.30
CA ARG A 61 -1.64 3.86 13.19
C ARG A 61 -1.86 5.23 12.55
N ARG A 62 -2.06 5.26 11.23
CA ARG A 62 -2.32 6.46 10.43
C ARG A 62 -3.41 6.16 9.42
N PHE A 63 -4.17 7.18 9.07
CA PHE A 63 -5.21 7.11 8.06
C PHE A 63 -5.08 8.32 7.12
N PRO A 64 -5.50 8.20 5.85
CA PRO A 64 -5.89 6.96 5.19
C PRO A 64 -4.67 6.12 4.73
N LEU A 65 -4.81 4.80 4.61
CA LEU A 65 -3.76 3.91 4.10
C LEU A 65 -4.35 2.80 3.22
N VAL A 66 -3.57 2.35 2.24
CA VAL A 66 -3.81 1.10 1.49
C VAL A 66 -3.51 -0.10 2.38
N GLY A 67 -4.38 -1.11 2.34
CA GLY A 67 -4.23 -2.36 3.08
C GLY A 67 -3.17 -3.31 2.50
N GLY A 68 -2.87 -4.39 3.22
CA GLY A 68 -2.01 -5.48 2.77
C GLY A 68 -0.55 -5.35 3.22
N ILE A 69 -0.10 -6.26 4.06
CA ILE A 69 1.26 -6.22 4.62
C ILE A 69 2.37 -6.68 3.65
N ASP A 70 1.99 -7.36 2.57
CA ASP A 70 2.91 -8.00 1.64
C ASP A 70 2.73 -7.40 0.26
N VAL A 71 3.82 -7.24 -0.48
CA VAL A 71 3.78 -6.88 -1.89
C VAL A 71 4.92 -7.60 -2.61
N ALA A 72 4.57 -8.35 -3.65
CA ALA A 72 5.52 -8.90 -4.60
C ALA A 72 5.24 -8.30 -5.98
N GLY A 73 6.29 -7.83 -6.63
CA GLY A 73 6.13 -7.19 -7.92
C GLY A 73 7.41 -6.71 -8.54
N THR A 74 7.33 -5.60 -9.28
CA THR A 74 8.45 -5.03 -10.01
C THR A 74 8.63 -3.56 -9.68
N VAL A 75 9.87 -3.11 -9.56
CA VAL A 75 10.17 -1.68 -9.40
C VAL A 75 9.65 -0.92 -10.63
N ALA A 76 8.76 0.04 -10.39
CA ALA A 76 8.23 0.95 -11.40
C ALA A 76 9.02 2.26 -11.50
N ALA A 77 9.62 2.70 -10.38
CA ALA A 77 10.55 3.82 -10.32
C ALA A 77 11.35 3.74 -9.02
N SER A 78 12.58 4.26 -9.01
CA SER A 78 13.42 4.33 -7.81
C SER A 78 14.28 5.58 -7.81
N SER A 79 14.44 6.20 -6.63
CA SER A 79 15.50 7.18 -6.34
C SER A 79 16.66 6.57 -5.55
N ASP A 80 16.56 5.30 -5.14
CA ASP A 80 17.62 4.56 -4.47
C ASP A 80 18.47 3.81 -5.51
N PRO A 81 19.80 4.01 -5.56
CA PRO A 81 20.67 3.37 -6.55
C PRO A 81 20.76 1.84 -6.41
N ALA A 82 20.34 1.27 -5.28
CA ALA A 82 20.29 -0.18 -5.08
C ALA A 82 19.18 -0.86 -5.89
N TRP A 83 18.17 -0.12 -6.35
CA TRP A 83 17.00 -0.65 -7.04
C TRP A 83 16.78 0.05 -8.39
N ARG A 84 16.59 -0.74 -9.44
CA ARG A 84 16.40 -0.25 -10.81
C ARG A 84 15.00 -0.59 -11.29
N GLU A 85 14.47 0.24 -12.19
CA GLU A 85 13.20 -0.06 -12.85
C GLU A 85 13.26 -1.44 -13.53
N GLY A 86 12.23 -2.25 -13.32
CA GLY A 86 12.14 -3.63 -13.80
C GLY A 86 12.62 -4.70 -12.82
N ASP A 87 13.34 -4.34 -11.76
CA ASP A 87 13.79 -5.33 -10.76
C ASP A 87 12.61 -6.00 -10.07
N ALA A 88 12.66 -7.33 -9.94
CA ALA A 88 11.69 -8.09 -9.15
C ALA A 88 11.95 -7.88 -7.66
N VAL A 89 10.90 -7.58 -6.91
CA VAL A 89 10.98 -7.23 -5.48
C VAL A 89 9.88 -7.89 -4.67
N LEU A 90 10.20 -8.14 -3.40
CA LEU A 90 9.27 -8.58 -2.37
C LEU A 90 9.49 -7.71 -1.13
N ALA A 91 8.41 -7.15 -0.59
CA ALA A 91 8.41 -6.52 0.72
C ALA A 91 7.28 -7.09 1.58
N THR A 92 7.62 -7.45 2.81
CA THR A 92 6.68 -7.98 3.81
C THR A 92 6.94 -7.27 5.13
N GLY A 93 5.92 -6.72 5.76
CA GLY A 93 6.09 -5.98 7.02
C GLY A 93 6.63 -4.58 6.81
N CYS A 94 7.65 -4.17 7.57
CA CYS A 94 8.28 -2.83 7.46
C CYS A 94 7.28 -1.66 7.52
N GLY A 95 6.21 -1.82 8.29
CA GLY A 95 5.16 -0.82 8.46
C GLY A 95 4.14 -0.71 7.32
N LEU A 96 4.18 -1.61 6.32
CA LEU A 96 3.15 -1.73 5.29
C LEU A 96 1.78 -2.03 5.93
N SER A 97 0.74 -1.31 5.51
CA SER A 97 -0.62 -1.38 6.06
C SER A 97 -0.72 -1.07 7.58
N GLU A 98 0.30 -0.44 8.16
CA GLU A 98 0.33 -0.03 9.58
C GLU A 98 0.65 1.46 9.71
N THR A 99 1.77 1.87 9.10
CA THR A 99 2.21 3.27 9.07
C THR A 99 2.34 3.79 7.64
N ARG A 100 2.51 2.92 6.64
CA ARG A 100 2.66 3.27 5.23
C ARG A 100 1.71 2.42 4.39
N ASP A 101 1.47 2.85 3.16
CA ASP A 101 0.61 2.13 2.22
C ASP A 101 1.08 0.70 1.97
N GLY A 102 0.12 -0.22 1.98
CA GLY A 102 0.30 -1.65 1.75
C GLY A 102 0.23 -2.06 0.27
N GLY A 103 0.14 -3.37 0.06
CA GLY A 103 0.26 -4.02 -1.25
C GLY A 103 -1.03 -4.34 -1.99
N TYR A 104 -2.19 -3.82 -1.58
CA TYR A 104 -3.50 -4.09 -2.20
C TYR A 104 -3.96 -3.06 -3.22
#